data_AF-A0A7C1ZPY2-F1
#
_entry.id   AF-A0A7C1ZPY2-F1
#
_cell.length_a   1.000
_cell.length_b   1.000
_cell.length_c   1.000
_cell.angle_alpha   90.00
_cell.angle_beta   90.00
_cell.angle_gamma   90.00
#
_symmetry.space_group_name_H-M   'P 1'
#
loop_
_entity.id
_entity.type
_entity.pdbx_description
1 polymer ?
#
loop_
_entity_poly.entity_id
_entity_poly.type
_entity_poly.pdbx_seq_one_letter_code
_entity_poly.pdbx_strand_id
1 'polypeptide(L)'
;MKLLRIAQDRAITKSELDVLEKKLDAIFIRVGIDIEFTKHFFERLNDPRNKEQITIEELSSLFNAEFKKYGKELAQLGLNKKDAEAIFKDLNSDINIPFILNFDSRTGAIELISKTIMRKPNFKTPDRVFPV
;
A
#
# COMPACT_ATOMS: atom_id res chain seq x y z
N MET A 1 21.81 15.54 -14.79
CA MET A 1 20.84 14.87 -13.89
C MET A 1 21.31 13.45 -13.48
N LYS A 2 22.49 13.30 -12.88
CA LYS A 2 23.04 11.96 -12.50
C LYS A 2 23.11 11.73 -10.99
N LEU A 3 22.89 12.77 -10.18
CA LEU A 3 23.00 12.74 -8.71
C LEU A 3 21.70 12.33 -8.00
N LEU A 4 20.52 12.46 -8.64
CA LEU A 4 19.24 12.10 -8.00
C LEU A 4 18.98 10.58 -7.93
N ARG A 5 19.59 9.79 -8.83
CA ARG A 5 19.32 8.35 -8.95
C ARG A 5 19.90 7.52 -7.81
N ILE A 6 21.02 7.97 -7.23
CA ILE A 6 21.73 7.24 -6.17
C ILE A 6 20.87 7.12 -4.89
N ALA A 7 19.99 8.08 -4.63
CA ALA A 7 19.06 8.02 -3.50
C ALA A 7 17.86 7.08 -3.73
N GLN A 8 17.51 6.79 -5.00
CA GLN A 8 16.33 5.99 -5.35
C GLN A 8 16.60 4.48 -5.40
N ASP A 9 17.85 4.05 -5.57
CA ASP A 9 18.19 2.63 -5.71
C ASP A 9 18.59 1.93 -4.39
N ARG A 10 18.46 2.60 -3.24
CA ARG A 10 18.81 1.98 -1.95
C ARG A 10 17.62 1.26 -1.32
N ALA A 11 17.94 0.19 -0.59
CA ALA A 11 16.96 -0.51 0.22
C ALA A 11 16.29 0.45 1.22
N ILE A 12 14.97 0.31 1.35
CA ILE A 12 14.16 0.99 2.35
C ILE A 12 14.39 0.30 3.70
N THR A 13 14.65 1.10 4.74
CA THR A 13 14.78 0.59 6.10
C THR A 13 13.41 0.46 6.77
N LYS A 14 13.31 -0.40 7.80
CA LYS A 14 12.06 -0.54 8.57
C LYS A 14 11.62 0.78 9.20
N SER A 15 12.56 1.56 9.74
CA SER A 15 12.26 2.88 10.33
C SER A 15 11.63 3.86 9.33
N GLU A 16 12.05 3.82 8.06
CA GLU A 16 11.44 4.67 7.02
C GLU A 16 10.02 4.21 6.66
N LEU A 17 9.82 2.90 6.58
CA LEU A 17 8.49 2.33 6.37
C LEU A 17 7.55 2.68 7.53
N ASP A 18 8.04 2.64 8.78
CA ASP A 18 7.26 3.01 9.97
C ASP A 18 6.90 4.50 9.99
N VAL A 19 7.79 5.37 9.50
CA VAL A 19 7.49 6.79 9.33
C VAL A 19 6.43 7.01 8.24
N LEU A 20 6.47 6.23 7.17
CA LEU A 20 5.45 6.27 6.13
C LEU A 20 4.10 5.79 6.66
N GLU A 21 4.05 4.66 7.37
CA GLU A 21 2.84 4.10 7.99
C GLU A 21 2.11 5.16 8.84
N LYS A 22 2.81 5.79 9.79
CA LYS A 22 2.25 6.86 10.63
C LYS A 22 1.70 8.04 9.84
N LYS A 23 2.34 8.40 8.73
CA LYS A 23 1.86 9.50 7.86
C LYS A 23 0.59 9.10 7.14
N LEU A 24 0.52 7.85 6.65
CA LEU A 24 -0.66 7.33 5.98
C LEU A 24 -1.83 7.15 6.97
N ASP A 25 -1.58 6.67 8.18
CA ASP A 25 -2.59 6.59 9.25
C ASP A 25 -3.24 7.95 9.52
N ALA A 26 -2.45 9.01 9.66
CA ALA A 26 -2.97 10.36 9.87
C ALA A 26 -3.90 10.84 8.74
N ILE A 27 -3.78 10.26 7.54
CA ILE A 27 -4.62 10.56 6.37
C ILE A 27 -5.84 9.65 6.35
N PHE A 28 -5.65 8.33 6.46
CA PHE A 28 -6.70 7.32 6.34
C PHE A 28 -7.64 7.27 7.53
N ILE A 29 -7.20 7.69 8.73
CA ILE A 29 -8.07 7.79 9.91
C ILE A 29 -9.27 8.73 9.68
N ARG A 30 -9.16 9.68 8.75
CA ARG A 30 -10.25 10.59 8.36
C ARG A 30 -11.46 9.86 7.76
N VAL A 31 -11.29 8.61 7.35
CA VAL A 31 -12.37 7.72 6.88
C VAL A 31 -12.49 6.45 7.74
N GLY A 32 -11.86 6.42 8.93
CA GLY A 32 -11.93 5.29 9.86
C GLY A 32 -11.09 4.07 9.46
N ILE A 33 -10.00 4.29 8.72
CA ILE A 33 -9.08 3.22 8.30
C ILE A 33 -7.71 3.41 8.96
N ASP A 34 -7.18 2.33 9.52
CA ASP A 34 -5.82 2.20 10.04
C ASP A 34 -4.97 1.42 9.01
N ILE A 35 -3.75 1.88 8.73
CA ILE A 35 -2.84 1.27 7.75
C ILE A 35 -1.83 0.37 8.47
N GLU A 36 -1.66 -0.84 7.98
CA GLU A 36 -0.63 -1.74 8.50
C GLU A 36 0.22 -2.36 7.38
N PHE A 37 1.55 -2.31 7.53
CA PHE A 37 2.47 -3.05 6.68
C PHE A 37 2.97 -4.32 7.35
N THR A 38 2.68 -5.47 6.73
CA THR A 38 3.16 -6.76 7.24
C THR A 38 4.68 -6.92 7.10
N LYS A 39 5.26 -7.85 7.86
CA LYS A 39 6.66 -8.26 7.68
C LYS A 39 6.93 -8.69 6.23
N HIS A 40 6.00 -9.45 5.63
CA HIS A 40 6.14 -9.91 4.26
C HIS A 40 6.13 -8.75 3.25
N PHE A 41 5.32 -7.71 3.47
CA PHE A 41 5.37 -6.49 2.67
C PHE A 41 6.76 -5.85 2.71
N PHE A 42 7.33 -5.66 3.90
CA PHE A 42 8.66 -5.06 4.05
C PHE A 42 9.76 -5.89 3.35
N GLU A 43 9.75 -7.21 3.50
CA GLU A 43 10.69 -8.10 2.80
C GLU A 43 10.59 -7.96 1.28
N ARG A 44 9.35 -7.86 0.76
CA ARG A 44 9.06 -7.79 -0.67
C ARG A 44 9.35 -6.43 -1.29
N LEU A 45 9.38 -5.38 -0.48
CA LEU A 45 9.71 -4.02 -0.90
C LEU A 45 11.15 -3.93 -1.45
N ASN A 46 12.08 -4.63 -0.81
CA ASN A 46 13.50 -4.64 -1.15
C ASN A 46 13.92 -5.88 -1.96
N ASP A 47 12.94 -6.61 -2.52
CA ASP A 47 13.21 -7.88 -3.18
C ASP A 47 13.75 -7.67 -4.61
N PRO A 48 14.84 -8.35 -5.00
CA PRO A 48 15.43 -8.22 -6.34
C PRO A 48 14.47 -8.53 -7.50
N ARG A 49 13.39 -9.28 -7.26
CA ARG A 49 12.34 -9.56 -8.25
C ARG A 49 11.66 -8.30 -8.77
N ASN A 50 11.72 -7.19 -8.04
CA ASN A 50 11.18 -5.90 -8.48
C ASN A 50 12.00 -5.28 -9.62
N LYS A 51 13.25 -5.74 -9.85
CA LYS A 51 14.24 -5.27 -10.85
C LYS A 51 14.72 -3.84 -10.63
N GLU A 52 13.81 -2.94 -10.28
CA GLU A 52 14.05 -1.56 -9.86
C GLU A 52 13.51 -1.39 -8.45
N GLN A 53 14.29 -0.74 -7.59
CA GLN A 53 13.92 -0.51 -6.20
C GLN A 53 12.59 0.25 -6.13
N ILE A 54 11.69 -0.20 -5.24
CA ILE A 54 10.48 0.56 -4.95
C ILE A 54 10.85 1.63 -3.92
N THR A 55 10.48 2.87 -4.18
CA THR A 55 10.86 4.03 -3.37
C THR A 55 9.78 4.42 -2.36
N ILE A 56 10.17 5.15 -1.30
CA ILE A 56 9.22 5.70 -0.33
C ILE A 56 8.28 6.71 -1.01
N GLU A 57 8.79 7.46 -1.99
CA GLU A 57 8.04 8.42 -2.77
C GLU A 57 6.96 7.76 -3.63
N GLU A 58 7.26 6.62 -4.27
CA GLU A 58 6.27 5.84 -5.01
C GLU A 58 5.18 5.29 -4.08
N LEU A 59 5.56 4.70 -2.94
CA LEU A 59 4.59 4.23 -1.96
C LEU A 59 3.69 5.37 -1.47
N SER A 60 4.29 6.48 -1.03
CA SER A 60 3.55 7.65 -0.57
C SER A 60 2.59 8.18 -1.64
N SER A 61 3.05 8.28 -2.89
CA SER A 61 2.23 8.79 -3.99
C SER A 61 1.07 7.85 -4.31
N LEU A 62 1.33 6.53 -4.36
CA LEU A 62 0.32 5.50 -4.59
C LEU A 62 -0.77 5.56 -3.52
N PHE A 63 -0.41 5.46 -2.23
CA PHE A 63 -1.39 5.48 -1.15
C PHE A 63 -2.19 6.80 -1.08
N ASN A 64 -1.56 7.94 -1.36
CA ASN A 64 -2.27 9.22 -1.42
C ASN A 64 -3.26 9.29 -2.58
N ALA A 65 -2.92 8.73 -3.75
CA ALA A 65 -3.82 8.64 -4.89
C ALA A 65 -4.99 7.70 -4.60
N GLU A 66 -4.72 6.54 -3.99
CA GLU A 66 -5.73 5.57 -3.56
C GLU A 66 -6.68 6.17 -2.52
N PHE A 67 -6.16 6.87 -1.51
CA PHE A 67 -6.99 7.58 -0.53
C PHE A 67 -7.91 8.60 -1.20
N LYS A 68 -7.33 9.44 -2.08
CA LYS A 68 -8.09 10.50 -2.76
C LYS A 68 -9.20 9.94 -3.63
N LYS A 69 -8.96 8.82 -4.31
CA LYS A 69 -9.90 8.23 -5.27
C LYS A 69 -10.90 7.28 -4.60
N TYR A 70 -10.44 6.44 -3.67
CA TYR A 70 -11.22 5.31 -3.14
C TYR A 70 -11.36 5.29 -1.60
N GLY A 71 -10.81 6.25 -0.85
CA GLY A 71 -10.84 6.21 0.62
C GLY A 71 -12.23 5.95 1.23
N LYS A 72 -13.28 6.61 0.72
CA LYS A 72 -14.67 6.35 1.17
C LYS A 72 -15.18 4.98 0.76
N GLU A 73 -14.81 4.50 -0.43
CA GLU A 73 -15.22 3.20 -0.95
C GLU A 73 -14.57 2.06 -0.17
N LEU A 74 -13.29 2.19 0.17
CA LEU A 74 -12.56 1.27 1.04
C LEU A 74 -13.20 1.20 2.43
N ALA A 75 -13.57 2.35 3.01
CA ALA A 75 -14.24 2.39 4.30
C ALA A 75 -15.59 1.67 4.27
N GLN A 76 -16.42 1.93 3.24
CA GLN A 76 -17.68 1.23 3.07
C GLN A 76 -17.48 -0.27 2.81
N LEU A 77 -16.45 -0.66 2.06
CA LEU A 77 -16.15 -2.06 1.79
C LEU A 77 -15.77 -2.80 3.09
N GLY A 78 -14.90 -2.21 3.91
CA GLY A 78 -14.46 -2.81 5.17
C GLY A 78 -15.58 -2.95 6.20
N LEU A 79 -16.54 -2.00 6.25
CA LEU A 79 -17.72 -2.12 7.11
C LEU A 79 -18.68 -3.23 6.67
N ASN A 80 -18.85 -3.41 5.36
CA ASN A 80 -19.84 -4.34 4.80
C ASN A 80 -19.32 -5.76 4.63
N LYS A 81 -17.99 -5.93 4.51
CA LYS A 81 -17.34 -7.21 4.27
C LYS A 81 -16.11 -7.33 5.13
N LYS A 82 -16.23 -8.16 6.17
CA LYS A 82 -15.08 -8.64 6.93
C LYS A 82 -14.18 -9.46 6.00
N ASP A 83 -12.88 -9.25 6.07
CA ASP A 83 -11.86 -10.00 5.33
C ASP A 83 -11.91 -9.80 3.81
N ALA A 84 -12.27 -8.60 3.35
CA ALA A 84 -12.28 -8.29 1.92
C ALA A 84 -10.85 -8.17 1.36
N GLU A 85 -10.45 -9.10 0.48
CA GLU A 85 -9.17 -9.03 -0.24
C GLU A 85 -9.28 -8.21 -1.52
N ALA A 86 -8.28 -7.37 -1.77
CA ALA A 86 -8.19 -6.53 -2.96
C ALA A 86 -6.75 -6.10 -3.25
N ILE A 87 -6.55 -5.36 -4.34
CA ILE A 87 -5.22 -4.96 -4.82
C ILE A 87 -5.23 -3.48 -5.20
N PHE A 88 -4.31 -2.70 -4.63
CA PHE A 88 -3.93 -1.39 -5.19
C PHE A 88 -2.98 -1.60 -6.35
N LYS A 89 -3.20 -0.87 -7.44
CA LYS A 89 -2.43 -0.98 -8.68
C LYS A 89 -2.07 0.39 -9.23
N ASP A 90 -0.79 0.73 -9.19
CA ASP A 90 -0.26 1.89 -9.88
C ASP A 90 -0.04 1.55 -11.36
N LEU A 91 -0.78 2.23 -12.23
CA LEU A 91 -0.72 2.02 -13.68
C LEU A 91 0.57 2.55 -14.31
N ASN A 92 1.29 3.46 -13.64
CA ASN A 92 2.50 4.08 -14.19
C ASN A 92 3.76 3.30 -13.81
N SER A 93 3.85 2.86 -12.56
CA SER A 93 5.05 2.23 -11.99
C SER A 93 4.99 0.70 -11.97
N ASP A 94 3.86 0.10 -12.37
CA ASP A 94 3.57 -1.33 -12.28
C ASP A 94 3.66 -1.89 -10.85
N ILE A 95 3.51 -1.04 -9.83
CA ILE A 95 3.45 -1.46 -8.43
C ILE A 95 2.06 -2.02 -8.12
N ASN A 96 2.04 -3.21 -7.51
CA ASN A 96 0.83 -3.89 -7.09
C ASN A 96 0.94 -4.23 -5.60
N ILE A 97 -0.07 -3.86 -4.81
CA ILE A 97 -0.14 -4.10 -3.37
C ILE A 97 -1.42 -4.86 -3.04
N PRO A 98 -1.36 -6.19 -2.90
CA PRO A 98 -2.43 -6.96 -2.30
C PRO A 98 -2.62 -6.62 -0.82
N PHE A 99 -3.86 -6.39 -0.43
CA PHE A 99 -4.25 -6.06 0.94
C PHE A 99 -5.55 -6.75 1.33
N ILE A 100 -5.83 -6.76 2.63
CA ILE A 100 -7.09 -7.19 3.21
C ILE A 100 -7.68 -6.07 4.07
N LEU A 101 -8.99 -5.93 4.05
CA LEU A 101 -9.73 -5.08 4.98
C LEU A 101 -10.30 -5.94 6.10
N ASN A 102 -9.91 -5.66 7.34
CA ASN A 102 -10.45 -6.30 8.53
C ASN A 102 -11.15 -5.24 9.40
N PHE A 103 -12.29 -5.58 9.98
CA PHE A 103 -12.97 -4.68 10.92
C PHE A 103 -12.61 -5.09 12.35
N ASP A 104 -11.95 -4.20 13.10
CA ASP A 104 -11.70 -4.42 14.53
C ASP A 104 -12.90 -3.92 15.33
N SER A 105 -13.69 -4.87 15.84
CA SER A 105 -14.87 -4.57 16.66
C SER A 105 -14.56 -3.87 17.99
N ARG A 106 -13.30 -3.87 18.46
CA ARG A 106 -12.90 -3.24 19.72
C ARG A 106 -12.68 -1.74 19.56
N THR A 107 -12.13 -1.33 18.42
CA THR A 107 -11.83 0.08 18.11
C THR A 107 -12.86 0.71 17.20
N GLY A 108 -13.62 -0.11 16.45
CA GLY A 108 -14.52 0.34 15.39
C GLY A 108 -13.79 0.79 14.11
N ALA A 109 -12.48 0.54 14.04
CA ALA A 109 -11.65 0.89 12.88
C ALA A 109 -11.59 -0.25 11.86
N ILE A 110 -11.29 0.12 10.63
CA ILE A 110 -11.00 -0.83 9.54
C ILE A 110 -9.49 -0.88 9.38
N GLU A 111 -8.89 -2.04 9.61
CA GLU A 111 -7.49 -2.30 9.34
C GLU A 111 -7.31 -2.60 7.86
N LEU A 112 -6.53 -1.78 7.15
CA LEU A 112 -6.04 -2.05 5.80
C LEU A 112 -4.64 -2.65 5.90
N ILE A 113 -4.61 -3.98 5.88
CA ILE A 113 -3.37 -4.75 6.07
C ILE A 113 -2.76 -5.04 4.71
N SER A 114 -1.67 -4.35 4.39
CA SER A 114 -0.90 -4.55 3.16
C SER A 114 -0.04 -5.81 3.29
N LYS A 115 -0.43 -6.88 2.59
CA LYS A 115 0.12 -8.23 2.74
C LYS A 115 1.45 -8.40 2.01
N THR A 116 1.56 -7.84 0.81
CA THR A 116 2.75 -7.98 -0.04
C THR A 116 2.85 -6.81 -1.00
N ILE A 117 3.97 -6.74 -1.72
CA ILE A 117 4.18 -5.74 -2.77
C ILE A 117 5.01 -6.34 -3.91
N MET A 118 4.77 -5.88 -5.13
CA MET A 118 5.64 -6.19 -6.26
C MET A 118 5.56 -5.15 -7.37
N ARG A 119 6.73 -4.85 -7.98
CA ARG A 119 6.80 -4.18 -9.28
C ARG A 119 6.70 -5.24 -10.38
N LYS A 120 5.51 -5.40 -10.97
CA LYS A 120 5.25 -6.44 -11.97
C LYS A 120 4.31 -5.95 -13.08
N PRO A 121 4.82 -5.76 -14.31
CA PRO A 121 3.97 -5.44 -15.45
C PRO A 121 3.02 -6.59 -15.76
N ASN A 122 1.86 -6.27 -16.34
CA ASN A 122 0.84 -7.24 -16.74
C ASN A 122 0.37 -8.14 -15.57
N PHE A 123 0.34 -7.60 -14.35
CA PHE A 123 -0.17 -8.31 -13.19
C PHE A 123 -1.65 -8.67 -13.36
N LYS A 124 -1.98 -9.95 -13.10
CA LYS A 124 -3.33 -10.53 -13.22
C LYS A 124 -3.74 -11.11 -11.87
N THR A 125 -4.98 -10.86 -11.49
CA THR A 125 -5.62 -11.41 -10.29
C THR A 125 -7.11 -11.66 -10.56
N PRO A 126 -7.77 -12.61 -9.89
CA PRO A 126 -9.23 -12.65 -9.80
C PRO A 126 -9.80 -11.62 -8.81
N ASP A 127 -8.98 -11.06 -7.92
CA ASP A 127 -9.41 -10.14 -6.87
C ASP A 127 -9.82 -8.77 -7.42
N ARG A 128 -10.55 -8.01 -6.60
CA ARG A 128 -10.89 -6.63 -6.93
C ARG A 128 -9.63 -5.78 -7.04
N VAL A 129 -9.53 -5.01 -8.13
CA VAL A 129 -8.42 -4.10 -8.38
C VAL A 129 -8.88 -2.66 -8.24
N PHE A 130 -8.10 -1.86 -7.51
CA PHE A 130 -8.20 -0.42 -7.39
C PHE A 130 -7.04 0.20 -8.17
N PRO A 131 -7.28 0.69 -9.40
CA PRO A 131 -6.21 1.27 -10.21
C PRO A 131 -6.11 2.79 -10.04
N VAL A 132 -4.88 3.30 -9.97
CA VAL A 132 -4.56 4.75 -10.00
C VAL A 132 -3.51 5.09 -11.04
#